data_AF-R8N6F1-F1
#
_entry.id   AF-R8N6F1-F1
#
_cell.length_a   1.000
_cell.length_b   1.000
_cell.length_c   1.000
_cell.angle_alpha   90.00
_cell.angle_beta   90.00
_cell.angle_gamma   90.00
#
_symmetry.space_group_name_H-M   'P 1'
#
loop_
_entity.id
_entity.type
_entity.pdbx_description
1 polymer ?
#
loop_
_entity_poly.entity_id
_entity_poly.type
_entity_poly.pdbx_seq_one_letter_code
_entity_poly.pdbx_strand_id
1 'polypeptide(L)' 'MCTRYANMTDDADIITVFGGTNDYGNTVTLGTINSVDTGAFYGALNVLCAG' A
#
# COMPACT_ATOMS: atom_id res chain seq x y z
N MET A 1 -6.48 -3.50 0.26
CA MET A 1 -6.89 -2.15 -0.19
C MET A 1 -6.05 -1.10 0.52
N CYS A 2 -5.44 -0.18 -0.23
CA CYS A 2 -4.44 0.78 0.24
C CYS A 2 -4.95 2.23 0.34
N THR A 3 -6.24 2.46 0.61
CA THR A 3 -6.87 3.81 0.57
C THR A 3 -6.80 4.58 1.88
N ARG A 4 -6.43 3.92 2.99
CA ARG A 4 -6.54 4.49 4.35
C ARG A 4 -5.48 5.53 4.69
N TYR A 5 -4.42 5.65 3.90
CA TYR A 5 -3.38 6.65 4.15
C TYR A 5 -3.91 8.08 3.98
N ALA A 6 -4.94 8.29 3.15
CA ALA A 6 -5.59 9.58 2.98
C ALA A 6 -6.29 10.13 4.25
N ASN A 7 -6.40 9.30 5.30
CA ASN A 7 -6.93 9.72 6.61
C ASN A 7 -5.83 10.07 7.62
N MET A 8 -4.54 10.02 7.23
CA MET A 8 -3.44 10.51 8.06
C MET A 8 -3.50 12.04 8.14
N THR A 9 -2.88 12.63 9.17
CA THR A 9 -2.86 14.09 9.30
C THR A 9 -1.90 14.71 8.29
N ASP A 10 -2.31 15.79 7.65
CA ASP A 10 -1.52 16.49 6.63
C ASP A 10 -0.24 17.15 7.20
N ASP A 11 -0.19 17.36 8.52
CA ASP A 11 0.91 17.99 9.25
C ASP A 11 1.80 16.99 10.00
N ALA A 12 1.72 15.69 9.68
CA ALA A 12 2.57 14.68 10.29
C ALA A 12 4.05 14.89 9.91
N ASP A 13 4.91 15.10 10.90
CA ASP A 13 6.37 15.20 10.68
C ASP A 13 7.01 13.87 10.23
N ILE A 14 6.43 12.75 10.68
CA ILE A 14 6.92 11.39 10.40
C ILE A 14 5.73 10.45 10.20
N ILE A 15 5.78 9.66 9.13
CA ILE A 15 4.80 8.60 8.84
C ILE A 15 5.52 7.25 8.79
N THR A 16 4.98 6.25 9.49
CA THR A 16 5.44 4.86 9.43
C THR A 16 4.32 3.97 8.91
N VAL A 17 4.59 3.26 7.81
CA VAL A 17 3.70 2.22 7.29
C VAL A 17 4.29 0.86 7.65
N PHE A 18 3.55 0.08 8.45
CA PHE A 18 3.90 -1.30 8.77
C PHE A 18 2.82 -2.24 8.23
N GLY A 19 3.10 -2.90 7.12
CA GLY A 19 2.15 -3.76 6.41
C GLY A 19 2.83 -4.87 5.60
N GLY A 20 2.03 -5.66 4.87
CA GLY A 20 2.51 -6.77 4.04
C GLY A 20 2.31 -8.16 4.65
N THR A 21 2.31 -8.30 5.98
CA THR A 21 2.08 -9.60 6.65
C THR A 21 0.71 -10.18 6.30
N ASN A 22 -0.34 -9.35 6.31
CA ASN A 22 -1.69 -9.80 5.99
C ASN A 22 -1.87 -10.09 4.50
N ASP A 23 -1.21 -9.34 3.62
CA ASP A 23 -1.21 -9.57 2.18
C ASP A 23 -0.58 -10.93 1.84
N TYR A 24 0.56 -11.25 2.46
CA TYR A 24 1.18 -12.57 2.39
C TYR A 24 0.28 -13.66 2.95
N GLY A 25 -0.24 -13.48 4.17
CA GLY A 25 -1.08 -14.48 4.86
C GLY A 25 -2.41 -14.77 4.17
N ASN A 26 -2.98 -13.80 3.45
CA ASN A 26 -4.21 -13.95 2.68
C ASN A 26 -3.95 -14.28 1.19
N THR A 27 -2.71 -14.58 0.81
CA THR A 27 -2.34 -14.97 -0.56
C THR A 27 -2.75 -13.92 -1.61
N VAL A 28 -2.60 -12.63 -1.28
CA VAL A 28 -2.80 -11.54 -2.23
C VAL A 28 -1.78 -11.68 -3.36
N THR A 29 -2.24 -11.56 -4.61
CA THR A 29 -1.37 -11.65 -5.77
C THR A 29 -0.28 -10.59 -5.70
N LEU A 30 0.97 -10.99 -5.92
CA LEU A 30 2.10 -10.06 -5.86
C LEU A 30 2.03 -8.97 -6.94
N GLY A 31 1.59 -9.35 -8.16
CA GLY A 31 1.52 -8.46 -9.32
C GLY A 31 2.89 -8.20 -9.95
N THR A 32 3.00 -7.12 -10.72
CA THR A 32 4.25 -6.69 -11.37
C THR A 32 4.75 -5.39 -10.74
N ILE A 33 6.08 -5.24 -10.69
CA ILE A 33 6.72 -4.14 -9.96
C ILE A 33 6.34 -2.73 -10.43
N ASN A 34 5.94 -2.59 -11.70
CA ASN A 34 5.53 -1.31 -12.30
C ASN A 34 4.00 -1.11 -12.35
N SER A 35 3.21 -2.03 -11.77
CA SER A 35 1.75 -1.93 -11.80
C SER A 35 1.25 -0.80 -10.89
N VAL A 36 0.05 -0.27 -11.18
CA VAL A 36 -0.74 0.59 -10.27
C VAL A 36 -2.10 -0.04 -9.94
N ASP A 37 -2.31 -1.30 -10.31
CA ASP A 37 -3.50 -2.06 -9.96
C ASP A 37 -3.49 -2.40 -8.45
N THR A 38 -4.33 -1.71 -7.70
CA THR A 38 -4.46 -1.86 -6.25
C THR A 38 -5.05 -3.20 -5.79
N GLY A 39 -5.50 -4.05 -6.73
CA GLY A 39 -5.89 -5.44 -6.46
C GLY A 39 -4.71 -6.37 -6.17
N ALA A 40 -3.49 -5.97 -6.53
CA ALA A 40 -2.25 -6.71 -6.28
C ALA A 40 -1.31 -5.94 -5.36
N PHE A 41 -0.40 -6.65 -4.68
CA PHE A 41 0.50 -6.06 -3.69
C PHE A 41 1.38 -4.94 -4.27
N TYR A 42 2.07 -5.18 -5.40
CA TYR A 42 2.94 -4.15 -5.99
C TYR A 42 2.16 -2.91 -6.43
N GLY A 43 0.97 -3.07 -7.02
CA GLY A 43 0.18 -1.91 -7.43
C GLY A 43 -0.35 -1.12 -6.24
N ALA A 44 -0.82 -1.80 -5.19
CA ALA A 44 -1.23 -1.15 -3.95
C ALA A 44 -0.07 -0.42 -3.25
N LEU A 45 1.13 -1.01 -3.23
CA LEU A 45 2.34 -0.39 -2.66
C LEU A 45 2.77 0.85 -3.47
N ASN A 46 2.76 0.76 -4.80
CA ASN A 46 3.10 1.88 -5.67
C ASN A 46 2.14 3.06 -5.48
N VAL A 47 0.83 2.80 -5.41
CA VAL A 47 -0.17 3.86 -5.13
C VAL A 47 0.02 4.44 -3.73
N LEU A 48 0.27 3.61 -2.72
CA LEU A 48 0.52 4.08 -1.35
C LEU A 48 1.77 4.98 -1.24
N CYS A 49 2.85 4.63 -1.92
CA CYS A 49 4.09 5.41 -1.90
C CYS A 49 4.04 6.67 -2.78
N ALA A 50 3.14 6.74 -3.75
CA ALA A 50 2.92 7.93 -4.56
C ALA A 50 2.19 9.04 -3.78
N GLY A 51 1.32 8.67 -2.83
CA GLY A 51 0.44 9.61 -2.13
C GLY A 51 -0.79 9.99 -2.96
#